data_AF-A0A0L0M8F4-F1
#
_entry.id   AF-A0A0L0M8F4-F1
#
_cell.length_a   1.000
_cell.length_b   1.000
_cell.length_c   1.000
_cell.angle_alpha   90.00
_cell.angle_beta   90.00
_cell.angle_gamma   90.00
#
_symmetry.space_group_name_H-M   'P 1'
#
loop_
_entity.id
_entity.type
_entity.pdbx_description
1 polymer ?
#
loop_
_entity_poly.entity_id
_entity_poly.type
_entity_poly.pdbx_seq_one_letter_code
_entity_poly.pdbx_strand_id
1 'polypeptide(L)'
;MLSGAGISTESGIPCYRDREGQRTGRASILLKDFLGSDHARRRYWARSLIGWPVVAGAEPNAAHHAVRALAARSRVHRLVTQNVDGLHTRAAVQRMLEAMNPDFVGHAAPDLPDGDANIEHLDFDAFDVPGCTRCGGVLKPDVVFFGESVPRELVQDAARSLDAADAMLVLGSSLMVYSGYRFCEWAAKSGKPIAAVNIGKTRADALLALKVEARCSDVLGELIEQLDARPAVAG
;
A
#
# COMPACT_ATOMS: atom_id res chain seq x y z
N MET A 1 14.55 1.02 -1.31
CA MET A 1 13.66 0.03 -0.68
C MET A 1 12.25 0.21 -1.22
N LEU A 2 11.55 -0.87 -1.53
CA LEU A 2 10.16 -0.86 -2.00
C LEU A 2 9.28 -1.68 -1.07
N SER A 3 8.16 -1.14 -0.61
CA SER A 3 7.19 -1.88 0.20
C SER A 3 5.82 -1.99 -0.48
N GLY A 4 5.07 -3.03 -0.11
CA GLY A 4 3.66 -3.19 -0.43
C GLY A 4 2.83 -3.51 0.81
N ALA A 5 1.53 -3.77 0.62
CA ALA A 5 0.57 -3.99 1.71
C ALA A 5 0.95 -5.12 2.69
N GLY A 6 1.77 -6.10 2.26
CA GLY A 6 2.23 -7.19 3.11
C GLY A 6 3.07 -6.75 4.32
N ILE A 7 3.66 -5.54 4.31
CA ILE A 7 4.36 -4.98 5.47
C ILE A 7 3.39 -4.56 6.59
N SER A 8 2.12 -4.34 6.25
CA SER A 8 1.09 -3.78 7.14
C SER A 8 0.09 -4.82 7.65
N THR A 9 0.21 -6.09 7.25
CA THR A 9 -0.64 -7.19 7.73
C THR A 9 -0.55 -7.39 9.24
N GLU A 10 0.63 -7.16 9.80
CA GLU A 10 0.88 -7.26 11.24
C GLU A 10 0.42 -6.02 12.02
N SER A 11 -0.02 -4.98 11.31
CA SER A 11 -0.76 -3.83 11.86
C SER A 11 -2.29 -4.01 11.76
N GLY A 12 -2.77 -5.21 11.40
CA GLY A 12 -4.19 -5.49 11.20
C GLY A 12 -4.75 -5.02 9.86
N ILE A 13 -3.91 -4.52 8.94
CA ILE A 13 -4.33 -4.08 7.60
C ILE A 13 -4.13 -5.24 6.61
N PRO A 14 -5.20 -5.82 6.05
CA PRO A 14 -5.08 -6.99 5.19
C PRO A 14 -4.41 -6.69 3.85
N CYS A 15 -3.92 -7.75 3.21
CA CYS A 15 -3.24 -7.65 1.93
C CYS A 15 -4.17 -8.07 0.77
N TYR A 16 -3.89 -7.54 -0.42
CA TYR A 16 -4.71 -7.76 -1.62
C TYR A 16 -4.53 -9.12 -2.29
N ARG A 17 -3.56 -9.94 -1.86
CA ARG A 17 -3.18 -11.19 -2.54
C ARG A 17 -2.77 -12.28 -1.57
N ASP A 18 -3.09 -13.52 -1.93
CA ASP A 18 -2.69 -14.71 -1.19
C ASP A 18 -1.21 -15.08 -1.42
N ARG A 19 -0.81 -16.23 -0.86
CA ARG A 19 0.55 -16.77 -0.97
C ARG A 19 0.95 -17.12 -2.41
N GLU A 20 0.00 -17.44 -3.28
CA GLU A 20 0.27 -17.72 -4.70
C GLU A 20 0.30 -16.44 -5.55
N GLY A 21 0.07 -15.28 -4.92
CA GLY A 21 -0.03 -13.99 -5.58
C GLY A 21 -1.35 -13.81 -6.32
N GLN A 22 -2.33 -14.68 -6.09
CA GLN A 22 -3.69 -14.51 -6.58
C GLN A 22 -4.40 -13.44 -5.77
N ARG A 23 -5.27 -12.67 -6.42
CA ARG A 23 -6.01 -11.61 -5.74
C ARG A 23 -6.98 -12.24 -4.74
N THR A 24 -6.88 -11.81 -3.49
CA THR A 24 -7.88 -12.06 -2.46
C THR A 24 -8.90 -10.92 -2.52
N GLY A 25 -10.18 -11.26 -2.40
CA GLY A 25 -11.25 -10.27 -2.44
C GLY A 25 -11.61 -9.73 -3.84
N ARG A 26 -12.40 -8.66 -3.85
CA ARG A 26 -12.99 -8.10 -5.08
C ARG A 26 -11.99 -7.28 -5.87
N ALA A 27 -12.26 -7.12 -7.16
CA ALA A 27 -11.42 -6.26 -8.01
C ALA A 27 -11.44 -4.82 -7.49
N SER A 28 -10.25 -4.24 -7.33
CA SER A 28 -10.11 -2.81 -7.07
C SER A 28 -10.70 -1.99 -8.22
N ILE A 29 -11.24 -0.81 -7.89
CA ILE A 29 -11.92 0.04 -8.86
C ILE A 29 -10.98 0.51 -9.99
N LEU A 30 -11.49 0.53 -11.23
CA LEU A 30 -10.81 1.15 -12.36
C LEU A 30 -11.12 2.64 -12.41
N LEU A 31 -10.16 3.48 -12.82
CA LEU A 31 -10.37 4.92 -12.96
C LEU A 31 -11.56 5.23 -13.89
N LYS A 32 -11.66 4.50 -15.01
CA LYS A 32 -12.76 4.67 -15.96
C LYS A 32 -14.14 4.41 -15.32
N ASP A 33 -14.22 3.43 -14.42
CA ASP A 33 -15.48 3.05 -13.79
C ASP A 33 -15.86 4.09 -12.72
N PHE A 34 -14.88 4.56 -11.95
CA PHE A 34 -15.09 5.63 -10.97
C PHE A 34 -15.55 6.94 -11.64
N LEU A 35 -14.92 7.33 -12.75
CA LEU A 35 -15.30 8.56 -13.46
C LEU A 35 -16.63 8.38 -14.22
N GLY A 36 -16.87 7.20 -14.78
CA GLY A 36 -18.00 6.93 -15.67
C GLY A 36 -19.30 6.48 -14.98
N SER A 37 -19.27 6.07 -13.71
CA SER A 37 -20.45 5.55 -13.01
C SER A 37 -20.62 6.15 -11.63
N ASP A 38 -21.78 6.76 -11.41
CA ASP A 38 -22.16 7.34 -10.12
C ASP A 38 -22.33 6.27 -9.04
N HIS A 39 -23.01 5.17 -9.39
CA HIS A 39 -23.13 4.00 -8.54
C HIS A 39 -21.75 3.43 -8.14
N ALA A 40 -20.78 3.39 -9.06
CA ALA A 40 -19.42 2.94 -8.75
C ALA A 40 -18.71 3.88 -7.75
N ARG A 41 -18.94 5.20 -7.83
CA ARG A 41 -18.41 6.16 -6.85
C ARG A 41 -19.04 6.00 -5.49
N ARG A 42 -20.37 5.88 -5.44
CA ARG A 42 -21.12 5.65 -4.19
C ARG A 42 -20.64 4.40 -3.49
N ARG A 43 -20.56 3.28 -4.21
CA ARG A 43 -20.01 2.03 -3.70
C ARG A 43 -18.58 2.17 -3.21
N TYR A 44 -17.71 2.87 -3.94
CA TYR A 44 -16.32 3.12 -3.52
C TYR A 44 -16.26 3.89 -2.20
N TRP A 45 -16.98 5.01 -2.12
CA TRP A 45 -16.95 5.89 -0.94
C TRP A 45 -17.65 5.26 0.27
N ALA A 46 -18.70 4.46 0.08
CA ALA A 46 -19.34 3.67 1.15
C ALA A 46 -18.35 2.65 1.75
N ARG A 47 -17.63 1.93 0.90
CA ARG A 47 -16.56 1.01 1.35
C ARG A 47 -15.44 1.76 2.07
N SER A 48 -15.04 2.92 1.55
CA SER A 48 -14.02 3.74 2.18
C SER A 48 -14.48 4.28 3.54
N LEU A 49 -15.74 4.69 3.69
CA LEU A 49 -16.32 5.16 4.95
C LEU A 49 -16.28 4.06 6.01
N ILE A 50 -16.73 2.85 5.66
CA ILE A 50 -16.86 1.71 6.57
C ILE A 50 -15.49 1.09 6.91
N GLY A 51 -14.57 1.03 5.95
CA GLY A 51 -13.21 0.51 6.19
C GLY A 51 -12.27 1.50 6.88
N TRP A 52 -12.61 2.80 6.90
CA TRP A 52 -11.73 3.83 7.44
C TRP A 52 -11.34 3.65 8.91
N PRO A 53 -12.24 3.28 9.85
CA PRO A 53 -11.88 3.10 11.25
C PRO A 53 -10.76 2.07 11.46
N VAL A 54 -10.72 0.99 10.66
CA VAL A 54 -9.67 -0.04 10.73
C VAL A 54 -8.32 0.56 10.35
N VAL A 55 -8.25 1.31 9.25
CA VAL A 55 -6.99 1.94 8.79
C VAL A 55 -6.59 3.09 9.72
N ALA A 56 -7.55 3.87 10.22
CA ALA A 56 -7.31 5.02 11.09
C ALA A 56 -6.85 4.63 12.50
N GLY A 57 -7.27 3.45 12.99
CA GLY A 57 -6.86 2.89 14.27
C GLY A 57 -5.64 1.96 14.19
N ALA A 58 -5.09 1.71 13.00
CA ALA A 58 -3.93 0.85 12.83
C ALA A 58 -2.64 1.57 13.26
N GLU A 59 -1.89 0.93 14.16
CA GLU A 59 -0.59 1.44 14.62
C GLU A 59 0.58 0.82 13.83
N PRO A 60 1.69 1.54 13.63
CA PRO A 60 2.89 0.98 13.00
C PRO A 60 3.41 -0.27 13.74
N ASN A 61 3.58 -1.37 13.03
CA ASN A 61 4.19 -2.58 13.59
C ASN A 61 5.74 -2.54 13.60
N ALA A 62 6.37 -3.59 14.14
CA ALA A 62 7.83 -3.71 14.23
C ALA A 62 8.57 -3.57 12.89
N ALA A 63 7.98 -4.00 11.76
CA ALA A 63 8.59 -3.81 10.44
C ALA A 63 8.71 -2.32 10.07
N HIS A 64 7.67 -1.51 10.34
CA HIS A 64 7.71 -0.06 10.10
C HIS A 64 8.78 0.62 10.96
N HIS A 65 8.87 0.23 12.23
CA HIS A 65 9.90 0.74 13.13
C HIS A 65 11.32 0.35 12.68
N ALA A 66 11.50 -0.89 12.21
CA ALA A 66 12.78 -1.35 11.69
C ALA A 66 13.18 -0.64 10.39
N VAL A 67 12.24 -0.37 9.48
CA VAL A 67 12.51 0.45 8.27
C VAL A 67 12.96 1.86 8.66
N ARG A 68 12.31 2.48 9.65
CA ARG A 68 12.74 3.79 10.19
C ARG A 68 14.15 3.71 10.80
N ALA A 69 14.43 2.64 11.55
CA ALA A 69 15.74 2.40 12.15
C ALA A 69 16.85 2.23 11.10
N LEU A 70 16.58 1.51 9.99
CA LEU A 70 17.51 1.39 8.86
C LEU A 70 17.73 2.73 8.15
N ALA A 71 16.67 3.53 7.98
CA ALA A 71 16.77 4.86 7.39
C ALA A 71 17.64 5.81 8.24
N ALA A 72 17.47 5.80 9.56
CA ALA A 72 18.29 6.57 10.48
C ALA A 72 19.79 6.20 10.42
N ARG A 73 20.12 4.96 10.03
CA ARG A 73 21.50 4.46 9.86
C ARG A 73 22.09 4.78 8.48
N SER A 74 21.44 5.62 7.65
CA SER A 74 21.82 5.89 6.25
C SER A 74 21.95 4.64 5.39
N ARG A 75 21.28 3.54 5.77
CA ARG A 75 21.24 2.29 5.00
C ARG A 75 20.03 2.21 4.07
N VAL A 76 19.11 3.17 4.17
CA VAL A 76 18.00 3.35 3.23
C VAL A 76 18.15 4.70 2.54
N HIS A 77 18.58 4.67 1.28
CA HIS A 77 18.69 5.88 0.47
C HIS A 77 17.30 6.48 0.14
N ARG A 78 16.30 5.62 -0.13
CA ARG A 78 14.89 6.00 -0.31
C ARG A 78 13.95 4.83 -0.03
N LEU A 79 12.79 5.13 0.58
CA LEU A 79 11.64 4.22 0.69
C LEU A 79 10.56 4.63 -0.32
N VAL A 80 10.13 3.69 -1.16
CA VAL A 80 8.98 3.84 -2.06
C VAL A 80 7.90 2.87 -1.59
N THR A 81 6.76 3.39 -1.15
CA THR A 81 5.63 2.56 -0.72
C THR A 81 4.49 2.61 -1.73
N GLN A 82 3.78 1.50 -1.86
CA GLN A 82 2.50 1.42 -2.59
C GLN A 82 1.29 1.65 -1.66
N ASN A 83 1.54 1.89 -0.36
CA ASN A 83 0.50 2.18 0.61
C ASN A 83 0.00 3.63 0.44
N VAL A 84 -1.22 3.89 0.89
CA VAL A 84 -1.92 5.17 0.70
C VAL A 84 -2.37 5.73 2.04
N ASP A 85 -1.62 6.69 2.58
CA ASP A 85 -1.84 7.35 3.88
C ASP A 85 -1.88 8.91 3.80
N GLY A 86 -1.77 9.50 2.60
CA GLY A 86 -1.57 10.94 2.36
C GLY A 86 -2.69 11.92 2.80
N LEU A 87 -2.27 13.05 3.37
CA LEU A 87 -3.06 14.04 4.13
C LEU A 87 -3.34 15.36 3.36
N HIS A 88 -4.42 15.41 2.59
CA HIS A 88 -5.36 16.53 2.63
C HIS A 88 -6.59 15.99 3.34
N THR A 89 -6.83 16.44 4.58
CA THR A 89 -7.38 15.57 5.63
C THR A 89 -8.47 14.62 5.12
N ARG A 90 -8.07 13.36 4.86
CA ARG A 90 -8.98 12.24 4.68
C ARG A 90 -10.02 12.22 5.79
N ALA A 91 -9.66 12.74 6.97
CA ALA A 91 -10.55 13.04 8.10
C ALA A 91 -11.63 14.11 7.84
N ALA A 92 -11.38 15.18 7.08
CA ALA A 92 -12.43 16.14 6.71
C ALA A 92 -13.43 15.54 5.73
N VAL A 93 -12.96 14.82 4.71
CA VAL A 93 -13.83 14.07 3.81
C VAL A 93 -14.57 12.96 4.57
N GLN A 94 -13.90 12.29 5.51
CA GLN A 94 -14.54 11.31 6.40
C GLN A 94 -15.71 11.92 7.17
N ARG A 95 -15.51 13.06 7.85
CA ARG A 95 -16.59 13.72 8.61
C ARG A 95 -17.76 14.12 7.72
N MET A 96 -17.51 14.56 6.49
CA MET A 96 -18.58 14.87 5.53
C MET A 96 -19.36 13.61 5.15
N LEU A 97 -18.66 12.51 4.85
CA LEU A 97 -19.29 11.22 4.55
C LEU A 97 -20.10 10.70 5.73
N GLU A 98 -19.58 10.76 6.96
CA GLU A 98 -20.28 10.35 8.17
C GLU A 98 -21.54 11.20 8.42
N ALA A 99 -21.44 12.52 8.26
CA ALA A 99 -22.57 13.43 8.46
C ALA A 99 -23.67 13.26 7.40
N MET A 100 -23.30 12.95 6.15
CA MET A 100 -24.23 12.76 5.04
C MET A 100 -24.84 11.36 5.00
N ASN A 101 -24.18 10.36 5.59
CA ASN A 101 -24.57 8.95 5.51
C ASN A 101 -24.69 8.31 6.90
N PRO A 102 -25.50 8.86 7.82
CA PRO A 102 -25.62 8.34 9.18
C PRO A 102 -26.04 6.87 9.21
N ASP A 103 -26.88 6.45 8.25
CA ASP A 103 -27.36 5.07 8.13
C ASP A 103 -26.24 4.08 7.75
N PHE A 104 -25.12 4.55 7.20
CA PHE A 104 -23.97 3.70 6.88
C PHE A 104 -22.94 3.65 8.02
N VAL A 105 -23.03 4.54 9.01
CA VAL A 105 -22.12 4.57 10.16
C VAL A 105 -22.45 3.42 11.10
N GLY A 106 -21.42 2.73 11.61
CA GLY A 106 -21.59 1.61 12.56
C GLY A 106 -21.92 0.27 11.90
N HIS A 107 -22.06 0.21 10.57
CA HIS A 107 -22.07 -1.06 9.85
C HIS A 107 -20.73 -1.76 10.05
N ALA A 108 -20.74 -2.87 10.78
CA ALA A 108 -19.59 -3.74 10.88
C ALA A 108 -19.45 -4.50 9.55
N ALA A 109 -18.34 -4.29 8.86
CA ALA A 109 -17.81 -5.32 7.99
C ALA A 109 -17.56 -6.56 8.86
N PRO A 110 -18.18 -7.73 8.65
CA PRO A 110 -17.53 -8.94 9.13
C PRO A 110 -16.11 -8.93 8.56
N ASP A 111 -15.11 -9.19 9.41
CA ASP A 111 -13.71 -9.32 9.01
C ASP A 111 -13.59 -10.45 7.99
N LEU A 112 -13.76 -10.11 6.72
CA LEU A 112 -13.26 -10.96 5.65
C LEU A 112 -11.74 -10.84 5.67
N PRO A 113 -10.99 -11.91 5.35
CA PRO A 113 -9.53 -11.92 5.31
C PRO A 113 -8.90 -10.84 4.40
N ASP A 114 -9.71 -10.09 3.64
CA ASP A 114 -9.34 -9.07 2.67
C ASP A 114 -9.61 -7.62 3.11
N GLY A 115 -10.23 -7.38 4.28
CA GLY A 115 -10.55 -6.04 4.81
C GLY A 115 -11.47 -5.21 3.94
N ASP A 116 -12.12 -5.84 2.97
CA ASP A 116 -13.24 -5.23 2.28
C ASP A 116 -14.48 -5.43 3.12
N ALA A 117 -15.15 -4.33 3.45
CA ALA A 117 -16.45 -4.43 4.06
C ALA A 117 -17.40 -5.22 3.14
N ASN A 118 -17.94 -6.35 3.61
CA ASN A 118 -18.96 -7.10 2.87
C ASN A 118 -20.30 -6.35 2.92
N ILE A 119 -20.35 -5.18 2.31
CA ILE A 119 -21.45 -4.22 2.39
C ILE A 119 -22.32 -4.23 1.14
N GLU A 120 -22.22 -5.29 0.35
CA GLU A 120 -22.88 -5.41 -0.95
C GLU A 120 -24.37 -5.77 -0.81
N HIS A 121 -24.79 -6.05 0.42
CA HIS A 121 -26.18 -6.11 0.83
C HIS A 121 -26.78 -4.72 1.10
N LEU A 122 -25.95 -3.67 1.18
CA LEU A 122 -26.41 -2.30 1.34
C LEU A 122 -26.80 -1.72 -0.01
N ASP A 123 -27.83 -0.88 0.01
CA ASP A 123 -28.23 -0.11 -1.15
C ASP A 123 -27.31 1.11 -1.33
N PHE A 124 -26.34 0.98 -2.23
CA PHE A 124 -25.42 2.08 -2.51
C PHE A 124 -26.09 3.27 -3.18
N ASP A 125 -27.28 3.15 -3.77
CA ASP A 125 -27.95 4.30 -4.39
C ASP A 125 -28.49 5.29 -3.34
N ALA A 126 -28.66 4.82 -2.10
CA ALA A 126 -28.95 5.65 -0.93
C ALA A 126 -27.70 6.33 -0.32
N PHE A 127 -26.51 6.11 -0.87
CA PHE A 127 -25.26 6.71 -0.37
C PHE A 127 -24.97 8.05 -1.05
N ASP A 128 -24.79 9.10 -0.27
CA ASP A 128 -24.46 10.43 -0.75
C ASP A 128 -22.95 10.71 -0.72
N VAL A 129 -22.41 11.06 -1.89
CA VAL A 129 -21.00 11.43 -2.06
C VAL A 129 -20.87 12.96 -2.07
N PRO A 130 -20.07 13.56 -1.17
CA PRO A 130 -19.86 15.00 -1.19
C PRO A 130 -19.18 15.45 -2.49
N GLY A 131 -19.68 16.55 -3.07
CA GLY A 131 -19.00 17.28 -4.12
C GLY A 131 -17.89 18.17 -3.58
N CYS A 132 -17.03 18.66 -4.46
CA CYS A 132 -15.98 19.61 -4.09
C CYS A 132 -16.60 20.92 -3.57
N THR A 133 -16.24 21.33 -2.35
CA THR A 133 -16.76 22.57 -1.73
C THR A 133 -16.34 23.85 -2.46
N ARG A 134 -15.38 23.77 -3.38
CA ARG A 134 -14.91 24.90 -4.20
C ARG A 134 -15.60 24.99 -5.56
N CYS A 135 -15.81 23.86 -6.24
CA CYS A 135 -16.26 23.84 -7.63
C CYS A 135 -17.44 22.89 -7.92
N GLY A 136 -17.93 22.15 -6.92
CA GLY A 136 -18.99 21.15 -7.07
C GLY A 136 -18.57 19.88 -7.81
N GLY A 137 -17.32 19.77 -8.27
CA GLY A 137 -16.82 18.61 -9.00
C GLY A 137 -16.71 17.33 -8.16
N VAL A 138 -16.52 16.20 -8.83
CA VAL A 138 -16.35 14.89 -8.18
C VAL A 138 -15.10 14.85 -7.32
N LEU A 139 -15.25 14.46 -6.05
CA LEU A 139 -14.12 14.16 -5.18
C LEU A 139 -13.57 12.77 -5.50
N LYS A 140 -12.30 12.72 -5.90
CA LYS A 140 -11.51 11.48 -6.00
C LYS A 140 -10.46 11.47 -4.88
N PRO A 141 -10.27 10.35 -4.16
CA PRO A 141 -9.14 10.22 -3.26
C PRO A 141 -7.81 10.36 -4.01
N ASP A 142 -6.83 10.90 -3.30
CA ASP A 142 -5.46 11.07 -3.80
C ASP A 142 -4.68 9.74 -3.75
N VAL A 143 -5.15 8.80 -4.57
CA VAL A 143 -4.61 7.45 -4.72
C VAL A 143 -4.64 7.09 -6.20
N VAL A 144 -3.68 6.30 -6.67
CA VAL A 144 -3.65 5.85 -8.06
C VAL A 144 -4.59 4.65 -8.23
N PHE A 145 -5.67 4.82 -8.99
CA PHE A 145 -6.58 3.73 -9.33
C PHE A 145 -6.01 2.81 -10.42
N PHE A 146 -6.60 1.62 -10.57
CA PHE A 146 -6.23 0.76 -11.68
C PHE A 146 -6.61 1.42 -13.01
N GLY A 147 -5.68 1.39 -13.97
CA GLY A 147 -5.80 2.11 -15.24
C GLY A 147 -5.38 3.59 -15.17
N GLU A 148 -5.09 4.12 -13.98
CA GLU A 148 -4.44 5.43 -13.80
C GLU A 148 -2.92 5.28 -13.90
N SER A 149 -2.25 6.28 -14.46
CA SER A 149 -0.79 6.31 -14.50
C SER A 149 -0.25 7.01 -13.25
N VAL A 150 0.76 6.40 -12.62
CA VAL A 150 1.54 7.07 -11.57
C VAL A 150 2.20 8.31 -12.19
N PRO A 151 2.16 9.49 -11.53
CA PRO A 151 2.79 10.71 -12.03
C PRO A 151 4.25 10.47 -12.45
N ARG A 152 4.62 10.96 -13.65
CA ARG A 152 5.93 10.69 -14.25
C ARG A 152 7.08 11.16 -13.37
N GLU A 153 6.94 12.32 -12.74
CA GLU A 153 7.95 12.90 -11.86
C GLU A 153 8.24 11.99 -10.67
N LEU A 154 7.20 11.42 -10.04
CA LEU A 154 7.35 10.47 -8.93
C LEU A 154 8.10 9.20 -9.37
N VAL A 155 7.80 8.69 -10.57
CA VAL A 155 8.50 7.54 -11.15
C VAL A 155 9.96 7.87 -11.41
N GLN A 156 10.25 9.05 -11.99
CA GLN A 156 11.61 9.52 -12.27
C GLN A 156 12.43 9.78 -11.00
N ASP A 157 11.79 10.26 -9.94
CA ASP A 157 12.42 10.42 -8.63
C ASP A 157 12.80 9.07 -8.01
N ALA A 158 11.88 8.12 -7.99
CA ALA A 158 12.13 6.77 -7.49
C ALA A 158 13.24 6.07 -8.27
N ALA A 159 13.24 6.26 -9.59
CA ALA A 159 14.25 5.81 -10.53
C ALA A 159 15.65 6.36 -10.21
N ARG A 160 15.80 7.68 -10.07
CA ARG A 160 17.08 8.30 -9.70
C ARG A 160 17.64 7.74 -8.40
N SER A 161 16.78 7.52 -7.41
CA SER A 161 17.19 6.90 -6.15
C SER A 161 17.57 5.43 -6.29
N LEU A 162 16.96 4.69 -7.22
CA LEU A 162 17.40 3.33 -7.53
C LEU A 162 18.76 3.32 -8.22
N ASP A 163 18.99 4.24 -9.17
CA ASP A 163 20.28 4.37 -9.85
C ASP A 163 21.43 4.66 -8.87
N ALA A 164 21.18 5.51 -7.85
CA ALA A 164 22.13 5.85 -6.80
C ALA A 164 22.33 4.76 -5.72
N ALA A 165 21.45 3.74 -5.65
CA ALA A 165 21.52 2.71 -4.62
C ALA A 165 22.35 1.50 -5.06
N ASP A 166 23.06 0.85 -4.14
CA ASP A 166 23.87 -0.34 -4.46
C ASP A 166 23.03 -1.62 -4.60
N ALA A 167 21.83 -1.64 -4.00
CA ALA A 167 20.93 -2.80 -4.01
C ALA A 167 19.47 -2.37 -3.83
N MET A 168 18.54 -3.26 -4.19
CA MET A 168 17.11 -3.09 -3.97
C MET A 168 16.58 -4.12 -2.96
N LEU A 169 15.88 -3.65 -1.93
CA LEU A 169 15.13 -4.50 -1.00
C LEU A 169 13.62 -4.32 -1.21
N VAL A 170 12.91 -5.43 -1.42
CA VAL A 170 11.45 -5.52 -1.54
C VAL A 170 10.86 -6.08 -0.26
N LEU A 171 9.84 -5.44 0.29
CA LEU A 171 9.19 -5.85 1.55
C LEU A 171 7.69 -6.03 1.36
N GLY A 172 7.18 -7.23 1.62
CA GLY A 172 5.74 -7.49 1.67
C GLY A 172 4.99 -7.12 0.39
N SER A 173 5.57 -7.38 -0.78
CA SER A 173 4.93 -7.10 -2.07
C SER A 173 5.02 -8.30 -2.99
N SER A 174 3.87 -8.70 -3.56
CA SER A 174 3.84 -9.73 -4.60
C SER A 174 4.37 -9.24 -5.95
N LEU A 175 4.50 -7.91 -6.13
CA LEU A 175 4.93 -7.28 -7.38
C LEU A 175 4.13 -7.71 -8.62
N MET A 176 2.91 -8.20 -8.46
CA MET A 176 2.07 -8.59 -9.61
C MET A 176 1.64 -7.37 -10.43
N VAL A 177 1.53 -6.20 -9.80
CA VAL A 177 1.23 -4.92 -10.46
C VAL A 177 2.51 -4.32 -11.04
N TYR A 178 2.46 -3.94 -12.31
CA TYR A 178 3.63 -3.46 -13.06
C TYR A 178 4.28 -2.20 -12.44
N SER A 179 3.50 -1.34 -11.79
CA SER A 179 3.99 -0.10 -11.17
C SER A 179 5.08 -0.32 -10.12
N GLY A 180 5.03 -1.42 -9.38
CA GLY A 180 6.11 -1.85 -8.48
C GLY A 180 7.15 -2.72 -9.20
N TYR A 181 6.70 -3.69 -10.01
CA TYR A 181 7.58 -4.63 -10.72
C TYR A 181 8.62 -3.98 -11.62
N ARG A 182 8.27 -2.87 -12.29
CA ARG A 182 9.19 -2.14 -13.18
C ARG A 182 10.50 -1.73 -12.50
N PHE A 183 10.49 -1.48 -11.18
CA PHE A 183 11.70 -1.14 -10.45
C PHE A 183 12.60 -2.36 -10.25
N CYS A 184 12.05 -3.57 -10.14
CA CYS A 184 12.83 -4.80 -10.16
C CYS A 184 13.44 -5.05 -11.54
N GLU A 185 12.69 -4.82 -12.62
CA GLU A 185 13.25 -4.90 -13.98
C GLU A 185 14.38 -3.90 -14.19
N TRP A 186 14.23 -2.67 -13.70
CA TRP A 186 15.27 -1.65 -13.76
C TRP A 186 16.51 -2.09 -12.98
N ALA A 187 16.34 -2.48 -11.71
CA ALA A 187 17.45 -2.92 -10.86
C ALA A 187 18.24 -4.07 -11.53
N ALA A 188 17.53 -5.06 -12.07
CA ALA A 188 18.13 -6.18 -12.79
C ALA A 188 18.89 -5.72 -14.05
N LYS A 189 18.30 -4.83 -14.86
CA LYS A 189 18.97 -4.26 -16.06
C LYS A 189 20.22 -3.46 -15.70
N SER A 190 20.24 -2.81 -14.55
CA SER A 190 21.39 -2.06 -14.03
C SER A 190 22.39 -2.94 -13.27
N GLY A 191 22.20 -4.27 -13.23
CA GLY A 191 23.08 -5.20 -12.53
C GLY A 191 23.05 -5.08 -11.00
N LYS A 192 22.04 -4.42 -10.43
CA LYS A 192 21.90 -4.22 -8.98
C LYS A 192 21.23 -5.44 -8.35
N PRO A 193 21.80 -6.03 -7.28
CA PRO A 193 21.18 -7.16 -6.59
C PRO A 193 19.84 -6.77 -5.98
N ILE A 194 18.87 -7.69 -6.07
CA ILE A 194 17.53 -7.53 -5.53
C ILE A 194 17.31 -8.57 -4.43
N ALA A 195 16.98 -8.13 -3.23
CA ALA A 195 16.55 -9.00 -2.14
C ALA A 195 15.07 -8.77 -1.85
N ALA A 196 14.36 -9.81 -1.41
CA ALA A 196 12.97 -9.68 -0.96
C ALA A 196 12.72 -10.36 0.39
N VAL A 197 11.90 -9.74 1.22
CA VAL A 197 11.25 -10.37 2.38
C VAL A 197 9.77 -10.43 2.07
N ASN A 198 9.28 -11.63 1.74
CA ASN A 198 7.89 -11.84 1.35
C ASN A 198 7.51 -13.32 1.53
N ILE A 199 6.42 -13.59 2.24
CA ILE A 199 5.94 -14.96 2.52
C ILE A 199 5.50 -15.67 1.23
N GLY A 200 4.86 -14.95 0.31
CA GLY A 200 4.26 -15.52 -0.90
C GLY A 200 5.15 -15.42 -2.13
N LYS A 201 4.62 -15.94 -3.23
CA LYS A 201 5.16 -15.77 -4.58
C LYS A 201 5.27 -14.29 -4.95
N THR A 202 6.38 -13.93 -5.58
CA THR A 202 6.53 -12.60 -6.19
C THR A 202 6.71 -12.74 -7.69
N ARG A 203 6.19 -11.78 -8.46
CA ARG A 203 6.44 -11.72 -9.91
C ARG A 203 7.93 -11.60 -10.25
N ALA A 204 8.72 -11.07 -9.31
CA ALA A 204 10.16 -10.86 -9.48
C ALA A 204 11.02 -12.03 -8.98
N ASP A 205 10.46 -13.17 -8.57
CA ASP A 205 11.22 -14.28 -7.98
C ASP A 205 12.44 -14.70 -8.81
N ALA A 206 12.32 -14.72 -10.15
CA ALA A 206 13.43 -15.04 -11.06
C ALA A 206 14.53 -13.95 -11.16
N LEU A 207 14.26 -12.74 -10.67
CA LEU A 207 15.19 -11.61 -10.63
C LEU A 207 15.86 -11.43 -9.26
N LEU A 208 15.40 -12.17 -8.24
CA LEU A 208 15.90 -12.01 -6.88
C LEU A 208 17.24 -12.72 -6.70
N ALA A 209 18.22 -12.00 -6.16
CA ALA A 209 19.45 -12.57 -5.64
C ALA A 209 19.22 -13.28 -4.30
N LEU A 210 18.24 -12.83 -3.51
CA LEU A 210 17.85 -13.41 -2.24
C LEU A 210 16.36 -13.25 -1.99
N LYS A 211 15.70 -14.29 -1.49
CA LYS A 211 14.33 -14.22 -0.97
C LYS A 211 14.28 -14.86 0.42
N VAL A 212 13.71 -14.13 1.36
CA VAL A 212 13.42 -14.62 2.71
C VAL A 212 11.90 -14.76 2.84
N GLU A 213 11.44 -16.01 2.98
CA GLU A 213 10.02 -16.35 3.07
C GLU A 213 9.53 -16.33 4.52
N ALA A 214 9.46 -15.14 5.11
CA ALA A 214 9.04 -14.93 6.49
C ALA A 214 8.31 -13.60 6.66
N ARG A 215 7.79 -13.35 7.87
CA ARG A 215 7.16 -12.08 8.24
C ARG A 215 8.20 -10.96 8.17
N CYS A 216 7.77 -9.78 7.73
CA CYS A 216 8.69 -8.65 7.59
C CYS A 216 9.19 -8.16 8.95
N SER A 217 8.35 -8.20 9.99
CA SER A 217 8.74 -7.82 11.35
C SER A 217 9.89 -8.65 11.89
N ASP A 218 9.77 -9.97 11.81
CA ASP A 218 10.75 -10.92 12.35
C ASP A 218 12.12 -10.71 11.69
N VAL A 219 12.15 -10.72 10.35
CA VAL A 219 13.39 -10.59 9.58
C VAL A 219 14.05 -9.23 9.76
N LEU A 220 13.26 -8.14 9.78
CA LEU A 220 13.81 -6.81 9.95
C LEU A 220 14.24 -6.55 11.40
N GLY A 221 13.57 -7.15 12.39
CA GLY A 221 13.98 -7.12 13.78
C GLY A 221 15.35 -7.75 13.96
N GLU A 222 15.52 -8.99 13.50
CA GLU A 222 16.81 -9.69 13.53
C GLU A 222 17.91 -8.93 12.77
N LEU A 223 17.57 -8.35 11.62
CA LEU A 223 18.52 -7.55 10.85
C LEU A 223 19.02 -6.34 11.65
N ILE A 224 18.14 -5.63 12.35
CA ILE A 224 18.52 -4.49 13.19
C ILE A 224 19.44 -4.95 14.33
N GLU A 225 19.08 -6.04 15.03
CA GLU A 225 19.90 -6.58 16.12
C GLU A 225 21.31 -6.96 15.64
N GLN A 226 21.41 -7.62 14.49
CA GLN A 226 22.70 -7.98 13.90
C GLN A 226 23.51 -6.77 13.46
N LEU A 227 22.86 -5.72 12.95
CA LEU A 227 23.53 -4.48 12.57
C LEU A 227 24.03 -3.71 13.80
N ASP A 228 23.30 -3.76 14.91
CA ASP A 228 23.69 -3.13 16.16
C ASP A 228 24.78 -3.92 16.90
N ALA A 229 24.81 -5.25 16.73
CA ALA A 229 25.85 -6.13 17.26
C ALA A 229 27.16 -6.11 16.45
N ARG A 230 27.15 -5.63 15.20
CA ARG A 230 28.37 -5.46 14.41
C ARG A 230 29.06 -4.15 14.81
N PRO A 231 30.33 -4.16 15.26
CA PRO A 231 31.08 -2.93 15.41
C PRO A 231 31.12 -2.21 14.06
N ALA A 232 30.96 -0.88 14.07
CA ALA A 232 31.07 -0.07 12.87
C ALA A 232 32.38 -0.43 12.17
N VAL A 233 32.29 -0.95 10.94
CA VAL A 233 33.49 -1.20 10.12
C VAL A 233 34.19 0.14 9.98
N ALA A 234 35.34 0.28 10.63
CA ALA A 234 36.21 1.43 10.47
C ALA A 234 36.61 1.48 8.98
N GLY A 235 36.08 2.46 8.27
CA GLY A 235 36.53 2.83 6.94
C GLY A 235 37.86 3.57 7.00
#